data_AF-A0A4X2KF07-F1
#
_entry.id   AF-A0A4X2KF07-F1
#
_cell.length_a   1.000
_cell.length_b   1.000
_cell.length_c   1.000
_cell.angle_alpha   90.00
_cell.angle_beta   90.00
_cell.angle_gamma   90.00
#
_symmetry.space_group_name_H-M   'P 1'
#
loop_
_entity.id
_entity.type
_entity.pdbx_description
1 polymer ?
#
loop_
_entity_poly.entity_id
_entity_poly.type
_entity_poly.pdbx_seq_one_letter_code
_entity_poly.pdbx_strand_id
1 'polypeptide(L)'
;TIRFFAELIDNAYDPDVNAKQIWIDKTVINDNICLTFTDNGNGMTSEKLHKMLSFGFSDKVSMNGRVPIGLYGNGFKSGSMRLGKDAIIFTKNGESMSVGLLSQTYLESTKAEHVVVPIVAFNKDHILLDTKASLRAILEHSLFSTEQKLLAELDAIIGKKGTRIIIWNLRRDNNGITEFEFDKDKYDIRIPEDLDETGKKGYKKQERVDQIVPESDYSLRAYCSILYLKPRMQIILRGQKVKTQLVSKSLAYIERDVYRPKFLAKTVRITFGFNCRNKDHYGIMMYHKNRLIKAYERVGCQLKANNMGAGVVGIIECNFLKPTHNKQDFDYTNEYRLTIAALGEKLNDYWNEMKVKKNAECPLNLLVEDIQKQPDQTWVQCDSCLKWRKLPDGIDQLPEKWYCSMNPDPQFRNCLVPEEPEDDDLVHPTYEKTYKKNCPMSTESTILSKKKKLIKNLFLLVFSVADGVS
;
A
#
# COMPACT_ATOMS: atom_id res chain seq x y z
N THR A 1 -13.11 1.94 5.94
CA THR A 1 -12.96 3.41 6.12
C THR A 1 -11.52 3.91 6.05
N ILE A 2 -10.55 3.30 6.75
CA ILE A 2 -9.12 3.70 6.74
C ILE A 2 -8.53 3.92 5.33
N ARG A 3 -8.95 3.12 4.37
CA ARG A 3 -8.51 3.17 2.97
C ARG A 3 -8.76 4.52 2.27
N PHE A 4 -9.69 5.35 2.74
CA PHE A 4 -9.92 6.68 2.16
C PHE A 4 -8.88 7.73 2.58
N PHE A 5 -8.17 7.53 3.70
CA PHE A 5 -7.00 8.34 4.05
C PHE A 5 -5.91 8.18 2.99
N ALA A 6 -5.82 6.99 2.41
CA ALA A 6 -4.82 6.66 1.41
C ALA A 6 -4.92 7.54 0.16
N GLU A 7 -6.13 7.94 -0.25
CA GLU A 7 -6.32 8.85 -1.39
C GLU A 7 -5.67 10.21 -1.16
N LEU A 8 -5.71 10.72 0.08
CA LEU A 8 -5.09 11.99 0.46
C LEU A 8 -3.57 11.85 0.58
N ILE A 9 -3.09 10.73 1.14
CA ILE A 9 -1.66 10.42 1.23
C ILE A 9 -1.05 10.24 -0.17
N ASP A 10 -1.76 9.57 -1.09
CA ASP A 10 -1.34 9.37 -2.47
C ASP A 10 -1.15 10.69 -3.21
N ASN A 11 -2.01 11.68 -2.96
CA ASN A 11 -1.87 13.00 -3.57
C ASN A 11 -0.61 13.74 -3.10
N ALA A 12 -0.25 13.65 -1.82
CA ALA A 12 1.00 14.21 -1.32
C ALA A 12 2.24 13.46 -1.82
N TYR A 13 2.12 12.13 -1.95
CA TYR A 13 3.18 11.24 -2.43
C TYR A 13 3.50 11.43 -3.92
N ASP A 14 2.49 11.73 -4.73
CA ASP A 14 2.60 11.79 -6.19
C ASP A 14 3.69 12.76 -6.67
N PRO A 15 4.37 12.45 -7.79
CA PRO A 15 5.60 13.13 -8.20
C PRO A 15 5.45 14.62 -8.49
N ASP A 16 4.25 15.10 -8.80
CA ASP A 16 3.98 16.51 -9.02
C ASP A 16 3.95 17.32 -7.71
N VAL A 17 3.52 16.70 -6.61
CA VAL A 17 3.56 17.29 -5.26
C VAL A 17 4.90 16.99 -4.59
N ASN A 18 5.36 15.73 -4.67
CA ASN A 18 6.66 15.25 -4.20
C ASN A 18 6.98 15.62 -2.75
N ALA A 19 5.96 15.55 -1.88
CA ALA A 19 6.13 15.84 -0.47
C ALA A 19 7.15 14.88 0.16
N LYS A 20 7.98 15.42 1.06
CA LYS A 20 8.93 14.62 1.84
C LYS A 20 8.28 14.08 3.10
N GLN A 21 7.35 14.84 3.64
CA GLN A 21 6.60 14.54 4.86
C GLN A 21 5.14 14.89 4.66
N ILE A 22 4.28 14.05 5.23
CA ILE A 22 2.87 14.34 5.46
C ILE A 22 2.55 14.13 6.94
N TRP A 23 1.89 15.10 7.54
CA TRP A 23 1.36 15.07 8.90
C TRP A 23 -0.14 14.84 8.84
N ILE A 24 -0.59 13.77 9.51
CA ILE A 24 -1.99 13.41 9.68
C ILE A 24 -2.32 13.56 11.15
N ASP A 25 -3.29 14.41 11.48
CA ASP A 25 -3.62 14.69 12.88
C ASP A 25 -5.13 14.84 13.10
N LYS A 26 -5.53 14.69 14.36
CA LYS A 26 -6.85 15.04 14.86
C LYS A 26 -6.73 16.31 15.70
N THR A 27 -7.55 17.31 15.38
CA THR A 27 -7.63 18.56 16.14
C THR A 27 -9.08 18.91 16.43
N VAL A 28 -9.28 19.98 17.21
CA VAL A 28 -10.59 20.58 17.46
C VAL A 28 -10.52 22.05 17.09
N ILE A 29 -11.40 22.49 16.19
CA ILE A 29 -11.49 23.89 15.74
C ILE A 29 -12.94 24.33 15.94
N ASN A 30 -13.17 25.38 16.73
CA ASN A 30 -14.51 25.84 17.14
C ASN A 30 -15.42 24.67 17.55
N ASP A 31 -14.97 23.85 18.51
CA ASP A 31 -15.68 22.67 19.04
C ASP A 31 -15.98 21.55 18.02
N ASN A 32 -15.49 21.66 16.79
CA ASN A 32 -15.62 20.64 15.77
C ASN A 32 -14.39 19.76 15.72
N ILE A 33 -14.58 18.44 15.82
CA ILE A 33 -13.51 17.46 15.59
C ILE A 33 -13.13 17.49 14.11
N CYS A 34 -11.84 17.73 13.85
CA CYS A 34 -11.31 17.86 12.51
C CYS A 34 -10.18 16.86 12.28
N LEU A 35 -10.13 16.29 11.07
CA LEU A 35 -8.96 15.59 10.55
C LEU A 35 -8.14 16.57 9.72
N THR A 36 -6.83 16.60 9.94
CA THR A 36 -5.91 17.47 9.21
C THR A 36 -4.87 16.64 8.46
N PHE A 37 -4.57 17.05 7.23
CA PHE A 37 -3.54 16.47 6.38
C PHE A 37 -2.67 17.61 5.90
N THR A 38 -1.44 17.70 6.37
CA THR A 38 -0.50 18.75 5.99
C THR A 38 0.70 18.12 5.33
N ASP A 39 1.12 18.61 4.17
CA ASP A 39 2.32 18.16 3.48
C ASP A 39 3.24 19.33 3.13
N ASN A 40 4.53 19.02 2.98
CA ASN A 40 5.56 19.98 2.57
C ASN A 40 5.94 19.85 1.09
N GLY A 41 5.00 19.44 0.26
CA GLY A 41 5.19 19.32 -1.18
C GLY A 41 5.18 20.67 -1.90
N ASN A 42 5.05 20.61 -3.23
CA ASN A 42 5.15 21.77 -4.10
C ASN A 42 3.97 22.76 -4.01
N GLY A 43 2.85 22.36 -3.39
CA GLY A 43 1.60 23.13 -3.37
C GLY A 43 0.96 23.30 -4.74
N MET A 44 0.00 24.21 -4.84
CA MET A 44 -0.82 24.44 -6.04
C MET A 44 -1.02 25.93 -6.32
N THR A 45 -1.23 26.26 -7.60
CA THR A 45 -1.79 27.55 -8.03
C THR A 45 -3.31 27.56 -7.80
N SER A 46 -3.94 28.74 -7.85
CA SER A 46 -5.40 28.87 -7.80
C SER A 46 -6.10 28.03 -8.90
N GLU A 47 -5.58 28.03 -10.12
CA GLU A 47 -6.10 27.22 -11.23
C GLU A 47 -5.97 25.71 -10.98
N LYS A 48 -4.80 25.26 -10.45
CA LYS A 48 -4.59 23.85 -10.12
C LYS A 48 -5.47 23.42 -8.95
N LEU A 49 -5.72 24.31 -7.98
CA LEU A 49 -6.66 24.08 -6.89
C LEU A 49 -8.10 23.97 -7.42
N HIS A 50 -8.50 24.84 -8.34
CA HIS A 50 -9.80 24.72 -9.02
C HIS A 50 -9.95 23.36 -9.72
N LYS A 51 -8.97 22.95 -10.52
CA LYS A 51 -8.94 21.60 -11.13
C LYS A 51 -8.98 20.48 -10.10
N MET A 52 -8.27 20.62 -8.97
CA MET A 52 -8.32 19.66 -7.86
C MET A 52 -9.71 19.55 -7.24
N LEU A 53 -10.52 20.62 -7.27
CA LEU A 53 -11.89 20.63 -6.78
C LEU A 53 -12.91 20.20 -7.86
N SER A 54 -12.60 20.38 -9.14
CA SER A 54 -13.43 19.94 -10.27
C SER A 54 -13.28 18.45 -10.59
N PHE A 55 -14.36 17.75 -10.94
CA PHE A 55 -14.32 16.32 -11.25
C PHE A 55 -13.61 16.01 -12.58
N GLY A 56 -12.89 14.87 -12.63
CA GLY A 56 -12.30 14.34 -13.87
C GLY A 56 -10.99 14.99 -14.36
N PHE A 57 -10.48 16.04 -13.71
CA PHE A 57 -9.22 16.67 -14.11
C PHE A 57 -8.01 16.01 -13.44
N SER A 58 -7.03 15.58 -14.24
CA SER A 58 -5.75 15.05 -13.76
C SER A 58 -4.66 15.24 -14.82
N ASP A 59 -3.75 16.18 -14.59
CA ASP A 59 -2.60 16.46 -15.47
C ASP A 59 -1.31 15.75 -14.97
N LYS A 60 -1.45 14.67 -14.20
CA LYS A 60 -0.31 13.99 -13.55
C LYS A 60 0.52 13.21 -14.57
N VAL A 61 1.83 13.51 -14.60
CA VAL A 61 2.82 12.87 -15.47
C VAL A 61 3.89 12.16 -14.66
N SER A 62 4.54 11.17 -15.28
CA SER A 62 5.68 10.49 -14.64
C SER A 62 6.88 11.44 -14.61
N MET A 63 7.56 11.54 -13.47
CA MET A 63 8.75 12.38 -13.30
C MET A 63 9.86 11.57 -12.64
N ASN A 64 11.10 11.65 -13.18
CA ASN A 64 12.27 10.97 -12.63
C ASN A 64 12.06 9.46 -12.36
N GLY A 65 11.40 8.77 -13.30
CA GLY A 65 11.06 7.35 -13.18
C GLY A 65 9.96 7.01 -12.17
N ARG A 66 9.39 8.00 -11.45
CA ARG A 66 8.24 7.82 -10.56
C ARG A 66 6.95 8.02 -11.33
N VAL A 67 6.09 7.00 -11.30
CA VAL A 67 4.78 7.03 -11.93
C VAL A 67 3.75 7.51 -10.91
N PRO A 68 2.87 8.47 -11.26
CA PRO A 68 1.79 8.88 -10.37
C PRO A 68 0.77 7.76 -10.14
N ILE A 69 0.21 7.74 -8.94
CA ILE A 69 -0.85 6.86 -8.48
C ILE A 69 -2.20 7.42 -8.89
N GLY A 70 -2.41 8.73 -8.75
CA GLY A 70 -3.64 9.41 -9.14
C GLY A 70 -3.76 9.54 -10.67
N LEU A 71 -4.78 8.93 -11.26
CA LEU A 71 -5.07 9.04 -12.71
C LEU A 71 -6.45 9.60 -13.01
N TYR A 72 -7.43 9.36 -12.12
CA TYR A 72 -8.85 9.58 -12.41
C TYR A 72 -9.38 10.96 -12.03
N GLY A 73 -8.58 11.81 -11.36
CA GLY A 73 -9.03 13.13 -10.90
C GLY A 73 -10.09 13.13 -9.79
N ASN A 74 -10.42 11.97 -9.22
CA ASN A 74 -11.52 11.83 -8.25
C ASN A 74 -11.07 11.55 -6.80
N GLY A 75 -9.82 11.15 -6.58
CA GLY A 75 -9.32 10.65 -5.29
C GLY A 75 -9.52 11.61 -4.12
N PHE A 76 -9.22 12.90 -4.31
CA PHE A 76 -9.44 13.90 -3.27
C PHE A 76 -10.92 14.00 -2.87
N LYS A 77 -11.84 14.11 -3.84
CA LYS A 77 -13.27 14.30 -3.59
C LYS A 77 -13.89 13.07 -2.93
N SER A 78 -13.60 11.89 -3.47
CA SER A 78 -14.10 10.63 -2.91
C SER A 78 -13.54 10.37 -1.51
N GLY A 79 -12.27 10.68 -1.28
CA GLY A 79 -11.61 10.58 0.03
C GLY A 79 -12.21 11.55 1.05
N SER A 80 -12.20 12.85 0.74
CA SER A 80 -12.63 13.89 1.69
C SER A 80 -14.11 13.77 2.05
N MET A 81 -14.99 13.61 1.05
CA MET A 81 -16.44 13.49 1.25
C MET A 81 -16.87 12.16 1.88
N ARG A 82 -15.96 11.16 1.93
CA ARG A 82 -16.19 9.95 2.71
C ARG A 82 -15.81 10.13 4.18
N LEU A 83 -14.78 10.93 4.46
CA LEU A 83 -14.31 11.18 5.83
C LEU A 83 -15.21 12.17 6.58
N GLY A 84 -15.66 13.23 5.92
CA GLY A 84 -16.56 14.24 6.48
C GLY A 84 -17.40 14.93 5.42
N LYS A 85 -18.36 15.74 5.85
CA LYS A 85 -19.23 16.50 4.95
C LYS A 85 -18.53 17.69 4.30
N ASP A 86 -17.52 18.23 4.97
CA ASP A 86 -16.91 19.50 4.61
C ASP A 86 -15.40 19.44 4.68
N ALA A 87 -14.75 20.05 3.70
CA ALA A 87 -13.31 20.11 3.57
C ALA A 87 -12.87 21.50 3.09
N ILE A 88 -11.79 22.01 3.68
CA ILE A 88 -11.15 23.26 3.28
C ILE A 88 -9.66 22.97 3.04
N ILE A 89 -9.15 23.55 1.97
CA ILE A 89 -7.80 23.30 1.45
C ILE A 89 -7.06 24.62 1.46
N PHE A 90 -5.93 24.64 2.16
CA PHE A 90 -4.96 25.72 2.16
C PHE A 90 -3.73 25.25 1.37
N THR A 91 -3.22 26.06 0.47
CA THR A 91 -2.03 25.67 -0.32
C THR A 91 -1.12 26.87 -0.57
N LYS A 92 0.19 26.63 -0.53
CA LYS A 92 1.24 27.60 -0.85
C LYS A 92 2.17 26.97 -1.89
N ASN A 93 2.44 27.66 -2.99
CA ASN A 93 3.42 27.18 -3.99
C ASN A 93 4.73 27.99 -4.00
N GLY A 94 4.89 28.93 -3.06
CA GLY A 94 6.02 29.85 -2.95
C GLY A 94 5.88 31.14 -3.76
N GLU A 95 4.83 31.25 -4.58
CA GLU A 95 4.48 32.41 -5.40
C GLU A 95 3.15 33.04 -4.99
N SER A 96 2.16 32.20 -4.75
CA SER A 96 0.84 32.55 -4.27
C SER A 96 0.37 31.55 -3.23
N MET A 97 -0.70 31.93 -2.57
CA MET A 97 -1.40 31.09 -1.63
C MET A 97 -2.87 31.03 -2.05
N SER A 98 -3.51 29.90 -1.82
CA SER A 98 -4.93 29.76 -2.17
C SER A 98 -5.67 28.95 -1.13
N VAL A 99 -6.93 29.31 -0.94
CA VAL A 99 -7.86 28.64 -0.05
C VAL A 99 -9.06 28.19 -0.87
N GLY A 100 -9.41 26.92 -0.80
CA GLY A 100 -10.55 26.34 -1.50
C GLY A 100 -11.48 25.65 -0.54
N LEU A 101 -12.78 25.80 -0.74
CA LEU A 101 -13.82 25.19 0.08
C LEU A 101 -14.62 24.17 -0.74
N LEU A 102 -14.71 22.95 -0.23
CA LEU A 102 -15.60 21.89 -0.71
C LEU A 102 -16.50 21.46 0.45
N SER A 103 -17.70 22.01 0.51
CA SER A 103 -18.61 21.83 1.66
C SER A 103 -20.01 21.45 1.19
N GLN A 104 -20.50 20.30 1.66
CA GLN A 104 -21.89 19.91 1.45
C GLN A 104 -22.83 20.82 2.24
N THR A 105 -22.44 21.21 3.46
CA THR A 105 -23.25 22.13 4.29
C THR A 105 -23.42 23.50 3.63
N TYR A 106 -22.38 24.03 2.99
CA TYR A 106 -22.46 25.24 2.19
C TYR A 106 -23.46 25.11 1.04
N LEU A 107 -23.36 24.05 0.24
CA LEU A 107 -24.25 23.82 -0.90
C LEU A 107 -25.71 23.64 -0.47
N GLU A 108 -25.95 22.90 0.63
CA GLU A 108 -27.27 22.73 1.22
C GLU A 108 -27.85 24.06 1.72
N SER A 109 -27.04 24.87 2.43
CA SER A 109 -27.48 26.15 3.00
C SER A 109 -27.84 27.20 1.94
N THR A 110 -27.10 27.19 0.83
CA THR A 110 -27.31 28.09 -0.31
C THR A 110 -28.32 27.55 -1.32
N LYS A 111 -28.81 26.33 -1.13
CA LYS A 111 -29.69 25.60 -2.06
C LYS A 111 -29.14 25.58 -3.49
N ALA A 112 -27.83 25.44 -3.62
CA ALA A 112 -27.18 25.45 -4.92
C ALA A 112 -27.55 24.20 -5.75
N GLU A 113 -28.03 24.40 -6.98
CA GLU A 113 -28.34 23.30 -7.91
C GLU A 113 -27.08 22.69 -8.53
N HIS A 114 -25.97 23.46 -8.54
CA HIS A 114 -24.68 23.05 -9.07
C HIS A 114 -23.60 23.11 -7.98
N VAL A 115 -22.56 22.28 -8.12
CA VAL A 115 -21.41 22.28 -7.21
C VAL A 115 -20.59 23.55 -7.41
N VAL A 116 -20.78 24.52 -6.52
CA VAL A 116 -20.00 25.76 -6.44
C VAL A 116 -18.86 25.60 -5.44
N VAL A 117 -17.65 25.95 -5.85
CA VAL A 117 -16.45 25.83 -5.01
C VAL A 117 -15.81 27.21 -4.79
N PRO A 118 -16.01 27.83 -3.62
CA PRO A 118 -15.36 29.10 -3.30
C PRO A 118 -13.84 28.94 -3.26
N ILE A 119 -13.14 29.76 -4.04
CA ILE A 119 -11.67 29.82 -4.05
C ILE A 119 -11.23 31.26 -3.84
N VAL A 120 -10.30 31.42 -2.90
CA VAL A 120 -9.64 32.68 -2.57
C VAL A 120 -8.16 32.53 -2.88
N ALA A 121 -7.55 33.57 -3.42
CA ALA A 121 -6.12 33.60 -3.67
C ALA A 121 -5.47 34.84 -3.04
N PHE A 122 -4.28 34.65 -2.50
CA PHE A 122 -3.44 35.69 -1.93
C PHE A 122 -2.09 35.70 -2.64
N ASN A 123 -1.47 36.87 -2.74
CA ASN A 123 -0.06 36.97 -3.13
C ASN A 123 0.87 36.61 -1.95
N LYS A 124 2.19 36.73 -2.15
CA LYS A 124 3.19 36.45 -1.10
C LYS A 124 3.06 37.37 0.11
N ASP A 125 2.56 38.58 -0.08
CA ASP A 125 2.42 39.61 0.94
C ASP A 125 1.06 39.56 1.66
N HIS A 126 0.35 38.43 1.52
CA HIS A 126 -0.96 38.16 2.12
C HIS A 126 -2.06 39.11 1.61
N ILE A 127 -1.85 39.72 0.44
CA ILE A 127 -2.84 40.60 -0.20
C ILE A 127 -3.80 39.76 -1.03
N LEU A 128 -5.09 39.96 -0.79
CA LEU A 128 -6.19 39.32 -1.50
C LEU A 128 -6.18 39.68 -3.00
N LEU A 129 -6.19 38.67 -3.85
CA LEU A 129 -6.40 38.78 -5.30
C LEU A 129 -7.91 38.70 -5.58
N ASP A 130 -8.45 39.51 -6.49
CA ASP A 130 -9.88 39.81 -6.76
C ASP A 130 -10.89 38.64 -6.62
N THR A 131 -11.14 38.21 -5.38
CA THR A 131 -11.94 37.02 -5.01
C THR A 131 -12.83 37.30 -3.80
N LYS A 132 -13.35 38.54 -3.70
CA LYS A 132 -14.11 39.03 -2.54
C LYS A 132 -15.38 38.23 -2.25
N ALA A 133 -16.09 37.79 -3.30
CA ALA A 133 -17.30 36.99 -3.14
C ALA A 133 -17.00 35.60 -2.54
N SER A 134 -15.96 34.93 -3.03
CA SER A 134 -15.49 33.64 -2.49
C SER A 134 -15.04 33.78 -1.04
N LEU A 135 -14.33 34.87 -0.71
CA LEU A 135 -13.90 35.12 0.66
C LEU A 135 -15.10 35.25 1.59
N ARG A 136 -16.11 36.04 1.23
CA ARG A 136 -17.34 36.17 2.03
C ARG A 136 -18.00 34.80 2.26
N ALA A 137 -18.14 33.98 1.22
CA ALA A 137 -18.72 32.64 1.34
C ALA A 137 -17.90 31.74 2.30
N ILE A 138 -16.58 31.77 2.23
CA ILE A 138 -15.71 31.02 3.16
C ILE A 138 -15.89 31.53 4.59
N LEU A 139 -15.90 32.83 4.82
CA LEU A 139 -16.01 33.39 6.16
C LEU A 139 -17.39 33.11 6.81
N GLU A 140 -18.45 33.06 6.01
CA GLU A 140 -19.81 32.80 6.49
C GLU A 140 -20.09 31.31 6.73
N HIS A 141 -19.54 30.40 5.91
CA HIS A 141 -19.93 28.99 5.91
C HIS A 141 -18.82 28.00 6.32
N SER A 142 -17.57 28.44 6.48
CA SER A 142 -16.48 27.58 6.96
C SER A 142 -16.29 27.66 8.48
N LEU A 143 -15.32 26.90 9.01
CA LEU A 143 -14.89 27.00 10.41
C LEU A 143 -14.18 28.33 10.74
N PHE A 144 -13.84 29.14 9.74
CA PHE A 144 -12.99 30.32 9.93
C PHE A 144 -13.77 31.59 9.61
N SER A 145 -14.27 32.24 10.66
CA SER A 145 -15.13 33.43 10.55
C SER A 145 -14.40 34.74 10.22
N THR A 146 -13.07 34.73 10.16
CA THR A 146 -12.26 35.94 9.94
C THR A 146 -11.06 35.63 9.04
N GLU A 147 -10.64 36.60 8.23
CA GLU A 147 -9.47 36.48 7.35
C GLU A 147 -8.18 36.13 8.12
N GLN A 148 -7.98 36.72 9.32
CA GLN A 148 -6.81 36.44 10.16
C GLN A 148 -6.70 34.96 10.54
N LYS A 149 -7.84 34.29 10.79
CA LYS A 149 -7.86 32.85 11.10
C LYS A 149 -7.53 31.99 9.87
N LEU A 150 -7.96 32.39 8.67
CA LEU A 150 -7.57 31.71 7.42
C LEU A 150 -6.07 31.85 7.16
N LEU A 151 -5.52 33.06 7.35
CA LEU A 151 -4.09 33.32 7.21
C LEU A 151 -3.27 32.54 8.24
N ALA A 152 -3.76 32.37 9.47
CA ALA A 152 -3.10 31.55 10.48
C ALA A 152 -2.96 30.08 10.05
N GLU A 153 -3.97 29.49 9.40
CA GLU A 153 -3.88 28.11 8.87
C GLU A 153 -2.97 28.00 7.63
N LEU A 154 -2.88 29.08 6.84
CA LEU A 154 -1.83 29.17 5.82
C LEU A 154 -0.46 29.15 6.49
N ASP A 155 -0.25 29.95 7.53
CA ASP A 155 1.03 30.06 8.24
C ASP A 155 1.41 28.80 9.03
N ALA A 156 0.44 27.96 9.38
CA ALA A 156 0.69 26.62 9.90
C ALA A 156 1.45 25.70 8.89
N ILE A 157 1.47 26.05 7.60
CA ILE A 157 2.36 25.45 6.61
C ILE A 157 3.75 26.08 6.80
N ILE A 158 4.60 25.41 7.59
CA ILE A 158 5.93 25.89 8.02
C ILE A 158 6.86 26.21 6.83
N GLY A 159 6.66 25.56 5.69
CA GLY A 159 7.46 25.75 4.48
C GLY A 159 6.95 26.86 3.56
N LYS A 160 7.82 27.32 2.64
CA LYS A 160 7.41 28.21 1.52
C LYS A 160 6.40 27.54 0.58
N LYS A 161 6.37 26.21 0.57
CA LYS A 161 5.47 25.39 -0.23
C LYS A 161 4.84 24.31 0.64
N GLY A 162 3.61 23.93 0.29
CA GLY A 162 2.90 22.84 0.94
C GLY A 162 1.39 22.96 0.77
N THR A 163 0.67 21.95 1.26
CA THR A 163 -0.78 21.93 1.29
C THR A 163 -1.26 21.47 2.65
N ARG A 164 -2.34 22.07 3.15
CA ARG A 164 -3.02 21.69 4.38
C ARG A 164 -4.50 21.52 4.09
N ILE A 165 -5.01 20.34 4.36
CA ILE A 165 -6.41 19.96 4.17
C ILE A 165 -7.01 19.75 5.55
N ILE A 166 -8.13 20.39 5.82
CA ILE A 166 -8.89 20.23 7.06
C ILE A 166 -10.27 19.71 6.69
N ILE A 167 -10.66 18.59 7.28
CA ILE A 167 -11.94 17.93 7.07
C ILE A 167 -12.69 17.91 8.40
N TRP A 168 -13.93 18.41 8.41
CA TRP A 168 -14.78 18.43 9.59
C TRP A 168 -16.17 17.89 9.26
N ASN A 169 -17.06 17.93 10.25
CA ASN A 169 -18.35 17.23 10.18
C ASN A 169 -18.14 15.77 9.77
N LEU A 170 -17.23 15.12 10.51
CA LEU A 170 -16.84 13.73 10.29
C LEU A 170 -18.06 12.83 10.38
N ARG A 171 -18.03 11.72 9.64
CA ARG A 171 -19.12 10.74 9.71
C ARG A 171 -19.27 10.20 11.13
N ARG A 172 -20.53 10.13 11.54
CA ARG A 172 -20.96 9.60 12.83
C ARG A 172 -21.88 8.41 12.58
N ASP A 173 -21.82 7.45 13.49
CA ASP A 173 -22.75 6.32 13.52
C ASP A 173 -24.14 6.75 14.03
N ASN A 174 -25.04 5.78 14.16
CA ASN A 174 -26.40 6.00 14.66
C ASN A 174 -26.43 6.50 16.11
N ASN A 175 -25.35 6.29 16.88
CA ASN A 175 -25.22 6.74 18.26
C ASN A 175 -24.56 8.12 18.36
N GLY A 176 -24.26 8.77 17.22
CA GLY A 176 -23.60 10.07 17.16
C GLY A 176 -22.09 10.03 17.42
N ILE A 177 -21.50 8.84 17.54
CA ILE A 177 -20.08 8.61 17.76
C ILE A 177 -19.36 8.66 16.41
N THR A 178 -18.19 9.28 16.35
CA THR A 178 -17.39 9.32 15.11
C THR A 178 -17.01 7.91 14.66
N GLU A 179 -16.96 7.64 13.35
CA GLU A 179 -16.48 6.35 12.80
C GLU A 179 -15.02 6.01 13.18
N PHE A 180 -14.31 6.94 13.82
CA PHE A 180 -12.94 6.82 14.26
C PHE A 180 -12.83 6.93 15.77
N GLU A 181 -11.98 6.08 16.34
CA GLU A 181 -11.58 6.09 17.73
C GLU A 181 -10.20 6.76 17.85
N PHE A 182 -10.11 7.83 18.67
CA PHE A 182 -8.92 8.66 18.81
C PHE A 182 -8.23 8.52 20.19
N ASP A 183 -8.90 7.87 21.15
CA ASP A 183 -8.53 7.89 22.57
C ASP A 183 -7.87 6.59 23.04
N LYS A 184 -8.19 5.44 22.42
CA LYS A 184 -7.59 4.13 22.74
C LYS A 184 -6.07 4.12 22.53
N ASP A 185 -5.61 4.79 21.48
CA ASP A 185 -4.21 5.06 21.24
C ASP A 185 -4.04 6.52 20.80
N LYS A 186 -3.37 7.32 21.63
CA LYS A 186 -3.16 8.75 21.39
C LYS A 186 -2.33 9.04 20.14
N TYR A 187 -1.55 8.06 19.68
CA TYR A 187 -0.67 8.16 18.52
C TYR A 187 -1.25 7.48 17.28
N ASP A 188 -2.51 7.05 17.30
CA ASP A 188 -3.16 6.38 16.17
C ASP A 188 -4.55 6.97 15.86
N ILE A 189 -5.09 6.56 14.72
CA ILE A 189 -6.48 6.76 14.34
C ILE A 189 -7.03 5.38 14.00
N ARG A 190 -7.97 4.89 14.81
CA ARG A 190 -8.45 3.51 14.74
C ARG A 190 -9.90 3.46 14.30
N ILE A 191 -10.31 2.35 13.70
CA ILE A 191 -11.73 2.01 13.56
C ILE A 191 -12.14 1.29 14.86
N PRO A 192 -13.25 1.69 15.50
CA PRO A 192 -13.73 1.02 16.70
C PRO A 192 -14.06 -0.45 16.41
N GLU A 193 -13.96 -1.29 17.44
CA GLU A 193 -14.38 -2.69 17.39
C GLU A 193 -15.90 -2.76 17.54
N ASP A 194 -16.55 -3.53 16.67
CA ASP A 194 -17.97 -3.84 16.83
C ASP A 194 -18.15 -5.01 17.82
N LEU A 195 -19.30 -5.06 18.49
CA LEU A 195 -19.72 -6.21 19.29
C LEU A 195 -20.41 -7.21 18.35
N ASP A 196 -19.88 -8.43 18.27
CA ASP A 196 -20.59 -9.53 17.62
C ASP A 196 -21.89 -9.86 18.35
N GLU A 197 -22.86 -10.49 17.66
CA GLU A 197 -24.08 -11.07 18.24
C GLU A 197 -23.79 -12.10 19.37
N THR A 198 -22.55 -12.59 19.47
CA THR A 198 -22.04 -13.51 20.50
C THR A 198 -21.29 -12.82 21.65
N GLY A 199 -21.23 -11.48 21.68
CA GLY A 199 -20.60 -10.71 22.76
C GLY A 199 -19.06 -10.63 22.70
N LYS A 200 -18.43 -11.08 21.61
CA LYS A 200 -16.99 -10.91 21.37
C LYS A 200 -16.71 -9.55 20.73
N LYS A 201 -15.71 -8.82 21.26
CA LYS A 201 -15.23 -7.55 20.70
C LYS A 201 -14.26 -7.81 19.55
N GLY A 202 -14.52 -7.26 18.36
CA GLY A 202 -13.58 -7.34 17.25
C GLY A 202 -14.05 -6.60 16.00
N TYR A 203 -13.13 -5.94 15.29
CA TYR A 203 -13.42 -5.39 13.96
C TYR A 203 -13.49 -6.54 12.95
N LYS A 204 -14.62 -6.67 12.24
CA LYS A 204 -14.76 -7.65 11.14
C LYS A 204 -14.87 -6.94 9.80
N LYS A 205 -14.02 -7.32 8.86
CA LYS A 205 -14.18 -6.95 7.45
C LYS A 205 -15.14 -7.93 6.78
N GLN A 206 -16.09 -7.45 5.97
CA GLN A 206 -17.06 -8.29 5.24
C GLN A 206 -16.42 -9.43 4.41
N GLU A 207 -15.18 -9.25 3.95
CA GLU A 207 -14.42 -10.24 3.18
C GLU A 207 -13.72 -11.31 4.04
N ARG A 208 -13.70 -11.18 5.38
CA ARG A 208 -12.89 -12.01 6.30
C ARG A 208 -13.66 -12.43 7.54
N VAL A 209 -14.82 -13.07 7.36
CA VAL A 209 -15.70 -13.46 8.47
C VAL A 209 -15.09 -14.52 9.39
N ASP A 210 -14.17 -15.36 8.88
CA ASP A 210 -13.57 -16.51 9.59
C ASP A 210 -12.06 -16.39 9.85
N GLN A 211 -11.46 -15.19 9.74
CA GLN A 211 -10.01 -15.00 9.86
C GLN A 211 -9.66 -13.93 10.89
N ILE A 212 -8.50 -14.09 11.56
CA ILE A 212 -7.91 -13.04 12.40
C ILE A 212 -7.69 -11.81 11.52
N VAL A 213 -8.30 -10.69 11.92
CA VAL A 213 -8.29 -9.46 11.14
C VAL A 213 -6.96 -8.73 11.35
N PRO A 214 -6.20 -8.47 10.27
CA PRO A 214 -4.90 -7.81 10.39
C PRO A 214 -5.01 -6.41 11.00
N GLU A 215 -3.99 -6.02 11.75
CA GLU A 215 -3.91 -4.69 12.37
C GLU A 215 -4.08 -3.55 11.34
N SER A 216 -3.61 -3.75 10.11
CA SER A 216 -3.77 -2.79 9.00
C SER A 216 -5.23 -2.51 8.60
N ASP A 217 -6.18 -3.34 9.02
CA ASP A 217 -7.59 -3.15 8.69
C ASP A 217 -8.30 -2.17 9.64
N TYR A 218 -7.80 -2.01 10.88
CA TYR A 218 -8.38 -1.12 11.90
C TYR A 218 -7.43 -0.07 12.46
N SER A 219 -6.11 -0.15 12.26
CA SER A 219 -5.12 0.86 12.65
C SER A 219 -4.59 1.60 11.42
N LEU A 220 -4.74 2.93 11.41
CA LEU A 220 -4.17 3.75 10.34
C LEU A 220 -2.64 3.69 10.37
N ARG A 221 -2.01 3.69 11.54
CA ARG A 221 -0.55 3.53 11.70
C ARG A 221 -0.03 2.26 11.04
N ALA A 222 -0.67 1.12 11.33
CA ALA A 222 -0.29 -0.16 10.74
C ALA A 222 -0.50 -0.16 9.22
N TYR A 223 -1.63 0.36 8.75
CA TYR A 223 -1.92 0.48 7.31
C TYR A 223 -0.90 1.36 6.57
N CYS A 224 -0.57 2.54 7.11
CA CYS A 224 0.41 3.46 6.54
C CYS A 224 1.82 2.85 6.47
N SER A 225 2.16 1.90 7.36
CA SER A 225 3.48 1.27 7.39
C SER A 225 3.77 0.39 6.16
N ILE A 226 2.72 -0.16 5.55
CA ILE A 226 2.78 -1.08 4.39
C ILE A 226 2.18 -0.47 3.11
N LEU A 227 1.72 0.78 3.17
CA LEU A 227 0.97 1.43 2.09
C LEU A 227 1.75 1.49 0.77
N TYR A 228 3.06 1.69 0.89
CA TYR A 228 3.98 1.79 -0.23
C TYR A 228 4.99 0.65 -0.19
N LEU A 229 5.23 0.01 -1.33
CA LEU A 229 6.21 -1.09 -1.45
C LEU A 229 7.63 -0.59 -1.12
N LYS A 230 7.96 0.59 -1.64
CA LYS A 230 9.21 1.32 -1.43
C LYS A 230 8.86 2.74 -0.96
N PRO A 231 8.73 2.97 0.36
CA PRO A 231 8.35 4.28 0.89
C PRO A 231 9.38 5.36 0.55
N ARG A 232 8.93 6.49 0.01
CA ARG A 232 9.76 7.67 -0.37
C ARG A 232 9.26 8.99 0.22
N MET A 233 8.28 8.92 1.11
CA MET A 233 7.69 10.01 1.87
C MET A 233 7.50 9.51 3.30
N GLN A 234 7.77 10.37 4.28
CA GLN A 234 7.55 10.07 5.68
C GLN A 234 6.11 10.43 6.07
N ILE A 235 5.45 9.51 6.77
CA ILE A 235 4.11 9.73 7.31
C ILE A 235 4.26 9.96 8.81
N ILE A 236 3.74 11.07 9.30
CA ILE A 236 3.67 11.40 10.72
C ILE A 236 2.21 11.36 11.11
N LEU A 237 1.84 10.47 12.03
CA LEU A 237 0.46 10.31 12.50
C LEU A 237 0.39 10.73 13.96
N ARG A 238 -0.51 11.67 14.28
CA ARG A 238 -0.75 12.18 15.65
C ARG A 238 0.58 12.60 16.33
N GLY A 239 1.41 13.35 15.60
CA GLY A 239 2.72 13.81 16.06
C GLY A 239 3.85 12.78 16.05
N GLN A 240 3.58 11.48 15.88
CA GLN A 240 4.62 10.44 15.89
C GLN A 240 4.85 9.83 14.50
N LYS A 241 6.12 9.76 14.08
CA LYS A 241 6.52 9.17 12.80
C LYS A 241 6.05 7.70 12.69
N VAL A 242 5.47 7.35 11.55
CA VAL A 242 5.12 5.97 11.21
C VAL A 242 6.39 5.26 10.73
N LYS A 243 6.73 4.13 11.37
CA LYS A 243 7.84 3.27 10.95
C LYS A 243 7.42 2.46 9.73
N THR A 244 7.63 3.04 8.55
CA THR A 244 7.39 2.36 7.28
C THR A 244 8.37 1.21 7.08
N GLN A 245 7.95 0.19 6.34
CA GLN A 245 8.71 -1.04 6.17
C GLN A 245 8.87 -1.36 4.69
N LEU A 246 10.05 -1.86 4.32
CA LEU A 246 10.23 -2.58 3.07
C LEU A 246 9.70 -3.99 3.28
N VAL A 247 8.43 -4.22 2.95
CA VAL A 247 7.74 -5.49 3.22
C VAL A 247 8.51 -6.68 2.63
N SER A 248 9.12 -6.51 1.46
CA SER A 248 9.93 -7.55 0.81
C SER A 248 11.20 -7.92 1.55
N LYS A 249 11.67 -7.07 2.47
CA LYS A 249 12.88 -7.28 3.27
C LYS A 249 12.58 -7.59 4.73
N SER A 250 11.33 -7.47 5.17
CA SER A 250 10.90 -7.77 6.54
C SER A 250 10.45 -9.23 6.74
N LEU A 251 10.77 -10.12 5.80
CA LEU A 251 10.42 -11.54 5.82
C LEU A 251 11.67 -12.38 6.11
N ALA A 252 11.45 -13.62 6.57
CA ALA A 252 12.48 -14.64 6.71
C ALA A 252 12.39 -15.68 5.58
N TYR A 253 13.50 -16.36 5.29
CA TYR A 253 13.58 -17.38 4.24
C TYR A 253 13.08 -16.88 2.88
N ILE A 254 13.56 -15.70 2.50
CA ILE A 254 13.12 -15.01 1.29
C ILE A 254 13.56 -15.79 0.05
N GLU A 255 12.59 -16.15 -0.77
CA GLU A 255 12.81 -16.74 -2.09
C GLU A 255 12.13 -15.92 -3.18
N ARG A 256 12.73 -15.93 -4.37
CA ARG A 256 12.23 -15.15 -5.52
C ARG A 256 11.74 -16.08 -6.62
N ASP A 257 10.54 -15.80 -7.12
CA ASP A 257 9.99 -16.44 -8.31
C ASP A 257 9.63 -15.39 -9.36
N VAL A 258 9.46 -15.83 -10.60
CA VAL A 258 9.16 -15.01 -11.76
C VAL A 258 7.86 -15.48 -12.38
N TYR A 259 6.93 -14.55 -12.60
CA TYR A 259 5.70 -14.76 -13.34
C TYR A 259 5.87 -14.28 -14.78
N ARG A 260 5.60 -15.18 -15.73
CA ARG A 260 5.72 -14.93 -17.18
C ARG A 260 4.40 -15.23 -17.88
N PRO A 261 3.39 -14.35 -17.77
CA PRO A 261 2.12 -14.58 -18.45
C PRO A 261 2.26 -14.41 -19.95
N LYS A 262 1.51 -15.19 -20.73
CA LYS A 262 1.51 -15.13 -22.20
C LYS A 262 1.09 -13.76 -22.75
N PHE A 263 0.28 -13.02 -22.00
CA PHE A 263 -0.23 -11.71 -22.39
C PHE A 263 0.74 -10.55 -22.09
N LEU A 264 1.89 -10.81 -21.46
CA LEU A 264 2.86 -9.78 -21.08
C LEU A 264 4.25 -10.14 -21.61
N ALA A 265 4.86 -9.20 -22.35
CA ALA A 265 6.23 -9.36 -22.82
C ALA A 265 7.25 -9.27 -21.67
N LYS A 266 6.92 -8.53 -20.60
CA LYS A 266 7.76 -8.36 -19.42
C LYS A 266 7.45 -9.40 -18.37
N THR A 267 8.48 -9.85 -17.68
CA THR A 267 8.36 -10.76 -16.54
C THR A 267 8.07 -9.98 -15.27
N VAL A 268 7.25 -10.54 -14.39
CA VAL A 268 6.88 -9.93 -13.11
C VAL A 268 7.55 -10.70 -11.99
N ARG A 269 8.20 -9.99 -11.07
CA ARG A 269 8.88 -10.62 -9.93
C ARG A 269 7.90 -10.87 -8.79
N ILE A 270 8.08 -11.99 -8.10
CA ILE A 270 7.34 -12.37 -6.91
C ILE A 270 8.37 -12.68 -5.82
N THR A 271 8.18 -12.11 -4.65
CA THR A 271 8.99 -12.42 -3.46
C THR A 271 8.12 -13.19 -2.48
N PHE A 272 8.56 -14.36 -2.05
CA PHE A 272 7.93 -15.13 -0.98
C PHE A 272 8.83 -15.14 0.26
N GLY A 273 8.22 -15.17 1.43
CA GLY A 273 8.94 -15.28 2.69
C GLY A 273 7.96 -15.54 3.84
N PHE A 274 8.50 -15.87 5.01
CA PHE A 274 7.74 -16.03 6.24
C PHE A 274 7.64 -14.71 7.00
N ASN A 275 6.45 -14.42 7.53
CA ASN A 275 6.24 -13.26 8.38
C ASN A 275 6.90 -13.45 9.75
N CYS A 276 7.89 -12.62 10.07
CA CYS A 276 8.63 -12.69 11.34
C CYS A 276 7.90 -12.07 12.53
N ARG A 277 6.85 -11.27 12.30
CA ARG A 277 6.19 -10.46 13.34
C ARG A 277 4.89 -11.06 13.83
N ASN A 278 4.00 -11.40 12.90
CA ASN A 278 2.69 -11.96 13.23
C ASN A 278 2.33 -13.06 12.23
N LYS A 279 2.25 -14.29 12.74
CA LYS A 279 2.04 -15.50 11.96
C LYS A 279 0.65 -15.58 11.33
N ASP A 280 -0.32 -14.91 11.92
CA ASP A 280 -1.71 -14.90 11.44
C ASP A 280 -1.91 -13.93 10.28
N HIS A 281 -0.98 -12.98 10.13
CA HIS A 281 -0.96 -12.00 9.03
C HIS A 281 -0.13 -12.55 7.86
N TYR A 282 -0.76 -13.36 7.01
CA TYR A 282 -0.09 -14.00 5.87
C TYR A 282 -0.93 -13.91 4.59
N GLY A 283 -0.41 -14.33 3.45
CA GLY A 283 -1.07 -14.19 2.13
C GLY A 283 -0.37 -13.21 1.19
N ILE A 284 -1.00 -12.92 0.06
CA ILE A 284 -0.40 -12.11 -1.00
C ILE A 284 -0.67 -10.61 -0.78
N MET A 285 0.39 -9.82 -0.86
CA MET A 285 0.38 -8.37 -0.93
C MET A 285 0.57 -7.93 -2.38
N MET A 286 -0.48 -7.38 -2.95
CA MET A 286 -0.54 -6.94 -4.34
C MET A 286 -0.42 -5.43 -4.40
N TYR A 287 0.67 -4.95 -5.01
CA TYR A 287 0.94 -3.54 -5.25
C TYR A 287 0.66 -3.19 -6.71
N HIS A 288 0.41 -1.91 -6.98
CA HIS A 288 0.35 -1.34 -8.31
C HIS A 288 0.98 0.05 -8.26
N LYS A 289 2.03 0.28 -9.04
CA LYS A 289 2.81 1.53 -9.08
C LYS A 289 3.24 1.97 -7.68
N ASN A 290 3.94 1.09 -6.98
CA ASN A 290 4.39 1.25 -5.60
C ASN A 290 3.28 1.34 -4.54
N ARG A 291 1.99 1.27 -4.90
CA ARG A 291 0.85 1.48 -3.99
C ARG A 291 0.09 0.18 -3.70
N LEU A 292 -0.16 -0.13 -2.44
CA LEU A 292 -0.85 -1.34 -2.00
C LEU A 292 -2.33 -1.39 -2.43
N ILE A 293 -2.74 -2.37 -3.23
CA ILE A 293 -4.16 -2.52 -3.63
C ILE A 293 -4.86 -3.55 -2.73
N LYS A 294 -4.25 -4.74 -2.59
CA LYS A 294 -4.77 -5.82 -1.73
C LYS A 294 -3.66 -6.31 -0.80
N ALA A 295 -4.00 -6.54 0.46
CA ALA A 295 -3.08 -7.09 1.45
C ALA A 295 -3.63 -8.40 1.98
N TYR A 296 -2.76 -9.38 2.21
CA TYR A 296 -3.09 -10.67 2.82
C TYR A 296 -4.20 -11.43 2.06
N GLU A 297 -4.12 -11.44 0.72
CA GLU A 297 -5.03 -12.22 -0.14
C GLU A 297 -4.64 -13.71 -0.06
N ARG A 298 -5.59 -14.58 0.27
CA ARG A 298 -5.32 -16.02 0.38
C ARG A 298 -5.29 -16.66 -1.00
N VAL A 299 -4.26 -17.46 -1.29
CA VAL A 299 -4.13 -18.15 -2.58
C VAL A 299 -3.65 -19.59 -2.41
N GLY A 300 -3.95 -20.46 -3.38
CA GLY A 300 -3.43 -21.82 -3.43
C GLY A 300 -3.78 -22.64 -2.18
N CYS A 301 -2.77 -23.21 -1.52
CA CYS A 301 -2.95 -24.04 -0.34
C CYS A 301 -3.50 -23.29 0.87
N GLN A 302 -3.39 -21.95 0.92
CA GLN A 302 -3.92 -21.12 2.01
C GLN A 302 -5.45 -21.01 2.00
N LEU A 303 -6.11 -21.40 0.91
CA LEU A 303 -7.57 -21.44 0.81
C LEU A 303 -8.17 -22.71 1.42
N LYS A 304 -7.35 -23.72 1.70
CA LYS A 304 -7.81 -24.97 2.30
C LYS A 304 -7.92 -24.80 3.81
N ALA A 305 -8.88 -25.48 4.45
CA ALA A 305 -9.08 -25.45 5.91
C ALA A 305 -8.03 -26.29 6.67
N ASN A 306 -6.78 -26.22 6.26
CA ASN A 306 -5.63 -26.82 6.91
C ASN A 306 -4.55 -25.74 7.11
N ASN A 307 -3.65 -25.90 8.09
CA ASN A 307 -2.58 -24.93 8.39
C ASN A 307 -1.50 -24.86 7.28
N MET A 308 -1.84 -25.14 6.02
CA MET A 308 -0.92 -25.11 4.90
C MET A 308 -0.69 -23.69 4.42
N GLY A 309 0.57 -23.30 4.30
CA GLY A 309 0.95 -21.96 3.85
C GLY A 309 0.70 -20.87 4.89
N ALA A 310 0.40 -21.24 6.14
CA ALA A 310 0.37 -20.32 7.28
C ALA A 310 1.73 -19.62 7.44
N GLY A 311 1.70 -18.35 7.84
CA GLY A 311 2.89 -17.50 7.94
C GLY A 311 3.51 -17.03 6.61
N VAL A 312 3.16 -17.62 5.47
CA VAL A 312 3.76 -17.26 4.16
C VAL A 312 3.15 -15.99 3.58
N VAL A 313 3.98 -14.99 3.35
CA VAL A 313 3.65 -13.75 2.64
C VAL A 313 4.24 -13.79 1.23
N GLY A 314 3.44 -13.45 0.23
CA GLY A 314 3.91 -13.24 -1.14
C GLY A 314 3.74 -11.77 -1.54
N ILE A 315 4.70 -11.20 -2.26
CA ILE A 315 4.68 -9.78 -2.65
C ILE A 315 4.85 -9.70 -4.16
N ILE A 316 3.95 -8.97 -4.82
CA ILE A 316 3.94 -8.78 -6.27
C ILE A 316 3.50 -7.36 -6.63
N GLU A 317 4.15 -6.76 -7.63
CA GLU A 317 3.71 -5.50 -8.22
C GLU A 317 3.04 -5.75 -9.59
N CYS A 318 1.73 -5.49 -9.66
CA CYS A 318 0.85 -5.79 -10.79
C CYS A 318 0.54 -4.54 -11.63
N ASN A 319 1.56 -3.89 -12.21
CA ASN A 319 1.40 -2.68 -13.04
C ASN A 319 0.59 -2.90 -14.33
N PHE A 320 0.37 -4.16 -14.71
CA PHE A 320 -0.42 -4.57 -15.88
C PHE A 320 -1.92 -4.75 -15.57
N LEU A 321 -2.31 -4.73 -14.29
CA LEU A 321 -3.72 -4.76 -13.87
C LEU A 321 -4.23 -3.35 -13.62
N LYS A 322 -5.54 -3.17 -13.74
CA LYS A 322 -6.21 -1.89 -13.46
C LYS A 322 -6.87 -1.95 -12.09
N PRO A 323 -6.50 -1.04 -11.16
CA PRO A 323 -7.24 -0.89 -9.91
C PRO A 323 -8.66 -0.40 -10.15
N THR A 324 -9.59 -0.80 -9.29
CA THR A 324 -10.96 -0.28 -9.26
C THR A 324 -10.97 1.19 -8.82
N HIS A 325 -12.12 1.89 -8.94
CA HIS A 325 -12.24 3.33 -8.66
C HIS A 325 -11.77 3.74 -7.25
N ASN A 326 -11.95 2.87 -6.23
CA ASN A 326 -11.51 3.14 -4.86
C ASN A 326 -10.08 2.63 -4.57
N LYS A 327 -9.40 2.03 -5.56
CA LYS A 327 -8.05 1.44 -5.47
C LYS A 327 -7.91 0.38 -4.37
N GLN A 328 -8.99 -0.35 -4.08
CA GLN A 328 -9.02 -1.39 -3.04
C GLN A 328 -9.10 -2.81 -3.59
N ASP A 329 -9.32 -2.92 -4.91
CA ASP A 329 -9.27 -4.17 -5.65
C ASP A 329 -8.79 -3.88 -7.08
N PHE A 330 -8.63 -4.93 -7.89
CA PHE A 330 -8.44 -4.84 -9.33
C PHE A 330 -9.74 -5.17 -10.06
N ASP A 331 -9.87 -4.68 -11.29
CA ASP A 331 -10.96 -5.10 -12.17
C ASP A 331 -10.91 -6.63 -12.34
N TYR A 332 -12.08 -7.28 -12.25
CA TYR A 332 -12.18 -8.74 -12.29
C TYR A 332 -12.07 -9.27 -13.74
N THR A 333 -10.87 -9.14 -14.31
CA THR A 333 -10.58 -9.55 -15.69
C THR A 333 -10.01 -10.96 -15.76
N ASN A 334 -9.81 -11.47 -16.98
CA ASN A 334 -9.14 -12.75 -17.18
C ASN A 334 -7.67 -12.70 -16.69
N GLU A 335 -6.98 -11.58 -16.92
CA GLU A 335 -5.60 -11.36 -16.50
C GLU A 335 -5.47 -11.39 -14.96
N TYR A 336 -6.42 -10.80 -14.23
CA TYR A 336 -6.46 -10.88 -12.77
C TYR A 336 -6.60 -12.33 -12.30
N ARG A 337 -7.58 -13.07 -12.83
CA ARG A 337 -7.82 -14.47 -12.45
C ARG A 337 -6.62 -15.37 -12.72
N LEU A 338 -5.99 -15.23 -13.90
CA LEU A 338 -4.77 -15.97 -14.25
C LEU A 338 -3.61 -15.65 -13.29
N THR A 339 -3.50 -14.39 -12.87
CA THR A 339 -2.46 -13.95 -11.93
C THR A 339 -2.68 -14.57 -10.54
N ILE A 340 -3.92 -14.56 -10.03
CA ILE A 340 -4.26 -15.20 -8.74
C ILE A 340 -4.01 -16.71 -8.78
N ALA A 341 -4.39 -17.39 -9.87
CA ALA A 341 -4.12 -18.81 -10.05
C ALA A 341 -2.62 -19.12 -10.05
N ALA A 342 -1.82 -18.36 -10.82
CA ALA A 342 -0.37 -18.52 -10.88
C ALA A 342 0.31 -18.23 -9.53
N LEU A 343 -0.17 -17.23 -8.77
CA LEU A 343 0.32 -16.95 -7.42
C LEU A 343 0.05 -18.13 -6.47
N GLY A 344 -1.14 -18.75 -6.57
CA GLY A 344 -1.48 -19.95 -5.81
C GLY A 344 -0.56 -21.13 -6.09
N GLU A 345 -0.27 -21.42 -7.36
CA GLU A 345 0.66 -22.47 -7.75
C GLU A 345 2.08 -22.19 -7.24
N LYS A 346 2.57 -20.96 -7.41
CA LYS A 346 3.92 -20.58 -6.98
C LYS A 346 4.08 -20.57 -5.46
N LEU A 347 3.04 -20.19 -4.72
CA LEU A 347 3.04 -20.27 -3.26
C LEU A 347 3.08 -21.72 -2.79
N ASN A 348 2.33 -22.62 -3.43
CA ASN A 348 2.40 -24.05 -3.14
C ASN A 348 3.82 -24.60 -3.37
N ASP A 349 4.44 -24.19 -4.48
CA ASP A 349 5.80 -24.58 -4.80
C ASP A 349 6.79 -24.12 -3.70
N TYR A 350 6.68 -22.86 -3.25
CA TYR A 350 7.52 -22.31 -2.18
C TYR A 350 7.34 -23.06 -0.86
N TRP A 351 6.08 -23.28 -0.45
CA TRP A 351 5.76 -23.99 0.78
C TRP A 351 6.33 -25.41 0.81
N ASN A 352 6.23 -26.13 -0.30
CA ASN A 352 6.76 -27.49 -0.41
C ASN A 352 8.29 -27.50 -0.37
N GLU A 353 8.95 -26.54 -1.03
CA GLU A 353 10.41 -26.42 -0.98
C GLU A 353 10.90 -26.14 0.44
N MET A 354 10.27 -25.20 1.15
CA MET A 354 10.65 -24.86 2.52
C MET A 354 10.45 -26.04 3.49
N LYS A 355 9.41 -26.87 3.27
CA LYS A 355 9.23 -28.13 4.01
C LYS A 355 10.37 -29.11 3.78
N VAL A 356 10.84 -29.26 2.53
CA VAL A 356 11.96 -30.15 2.20
C VAL A 356 13.26 -29.65 2.83
N LYS A 357 13.57 -28.35 2.70
CA LYS A 357 14.75 -27.74 3.33
C LYS A 357 14.75 -27.95 4.85
N LYS A 358 13.61 -27.72 5.52
CA LYS A 358 13.47 -27.98 6.96
C LYS A 358 13.73 -29.44 7.33
N ASN A 359 13.13 -30.39 6.61
CA ASN A 359 13.33 -31.82 6.89
C ASN A 359 14.79 -32.26 6.73
N ALA A 360 15.59 -31.52 5.95
CA ALA A 360 17.02 -31.75 5.78
C ALA A 360 17.88 -31.07 6.87
N GLU A 361 17.51 -29.87 7.33
CA GLU A 361 18.29 -29.07 8.30
C GLU A 361 17.98 -29.39 9.78
N CYS A 362 16.74 -29.78 10.13
CA CYS A 362 16.36 -30.06 11.51
C CYS A 362 15.23 -31.10 11.60
N PRO A 363 15.50 -32.35 12.02
CA PRO A 363 14.48 -33.40 12.17
C PRO A 363 13.47 -33.20 13.32
N LEU A 364 13.60 -32.12 14.12
CA LEU A 364 12.70 -31.82 15.24
C LEU A 364 11.40 -31.15 14.77
N ASN A 365 10.27 -31.57 15.36
CA ASN A 365 8.89 -31.14 15.05
C ASN A 365 8.54 -29.67 15.42
N LEU A 366 9.46 -28.70 15.29
CA LEU A 366 9.16 -27.27 15.50
C LEU A 366 8.55 -26.67 14.25
N LEU A 367 7.49 -25.84 14.30
CA LEU A 367 6.92 -25.21 13.09
C LEU A 367 7.97 -24.27 12.45
N VAL A 368 8.02 -24.16 11.10
CA VAL A 368 8.99 -23.26 10.39
C VAL A 368 8.89 -21.82 10.94
N GLU A 369 7.68 -21.44 11.29
CA GLU A 369 7.31 -20.15 11.86
C GLU A 369 7.95 -19.89 13.25
N ASP A 370 8.46 -20.90 13.95
CA ASP A 370 9.09 -20.77 15.28
C ASP A 370 10.62 -20.61 15.24
N ILE A 371 11.24 -20.83 14.08
CA ILE A 371 12.70 -21.02 13.97
C ILE A 371 13.45 -19.69 13.76
N GLN A 372 12.83 -18.69 13.11
CA GLN A 372 13.49 -17.41 12.83
C GLN A 372 12.56 -16.22 13.09
N LYS A 373 12.89 -15.44 14.13
CA LYS A 373 12.12 -14.25 14.57
C LYS A 373 12.63 -12.94 13.99
N GLN A 374 13.67 -12.99 13.16
CA GLN A 374 14.30 -11.81 12.56
C GLN A 374 14.25 -11.92 11.03
N PRO A 375 14.09 -10.78 10.33
CA PRO A 375 14.15 -10.76 8.86
C PRO A 375 15.55 -11.13 8.37
N ASP A 376 15.64 -11.62 7.13
CA ASP A 376 16.93 -11.95 6.51
C ASP A 376 17.85 -10.71 6.34
N GLN A 377 17.27 -9.51 6.35
CA GLN A 377 18.01 -8.26 6.17
C GLN A 377 17.33 -7.08 6.86
N THR A 378 18.09 -6.28 7.60
CA THR A 378 17.58 -5.07 8.24
C THR A 378 17.84 -3.84 7.37
N TRP A 379 16.81 -3.04 7.15
CA TRP A 379 16.88 -1.78 6.39
C TRP A 379 16.29 -0.61 7.18
N VAL A 380 16.90 0.57 7.03
CA VAL A 380 16.43 1.80 7.66
C VAL A 380 16.38 2.95 6.66
N GLN A 381 15.36 3.80 6.76
CA GLN A 381 15.25 5.00 5.96
C GLN A 381 15.90 6.20 6.66
N CYS A 382 16.78 6.90 5.95
CA CYS A 382 17.36 8.16 6.43
C CYS A 382 16.34 9.28 6.50
N ASP A 383 16.27 9.96 7.64
CA ASP A 383 15.37 11.09 7.89
C ASP A 383 15.68 12.36 7.10
N SER A 384 16.92 12.51 6.61
CA SER A 384 17.33 13.68 5.82
C SER A 384 17.12 13.47 4.31
N CYS A 385 17.64 12.37 3.76
CA CYS A 385 17.65 12.16 2.31
C CYS A 385 16.62 11.14 1.81
N LEU A 386 15.87 10.50 2.71
CA LEU A 386 14.85 9.47 2.42
C LEU A 386 15.37 8.25 1.64
N LYS A 387 16.69 8.04 1.65
CA LYS A 387 17.32 6.84 1.10
C LYS A 387 17.26 5.71 2.11
N TRP A 388 17.07 4.49 1.62
CA TRP A 388 17.14 3.27 2.39
C TRP A 388 18.59 2.77 2.47
N ARG A 389 19.00 2.32 3.65
CA ARG A 389 20.35 1.81 3.94
C ARG A 389 20.24 0.43 4.55
N LYS A 390 21.09 -0.50 4.09
CA LYS A 390 21.26 -1.81 4.71
C LYS A 390 21.99 -1.62 6.04
N LEU A 391 21.57 -2.37 7.06
CA LEU A 391 22.25 -2.46 8.34
C LEU A 391 22.77 -3.88 8.57
N PRO A 392 23.89 -4.04 9.28
CA PRO A 392 24.39 -5.35 9.70
C PRO A 392 23.43 -6.00 10.70
N ASP A 393 23.53 -7.33 10.81
CA ASP A 393 22.70 -8.13 11.71
C ASP A 393 22.99 -7.81 13.19
N GLY A 394 21.98 -7.96 14.06
CA GLY A 394 22.08 -7.73 15.50
C GLY A 394 21.78 -6.30 15.98
N ILE A 395 21.42 -5.37 15.10
CA ILE A 395 20.94 -4.04 15.50
C ILE A 395 19.42 -4.09 15.74
N ASP A 396 19.03 -4.38 16.98
CA ASP A 396 17.62 -4.52 17.35
C ASP A 396 16.93 -3.17 17.67
N GLN A 397 17.71 -2.16 18.09
CA GLN A 397 17.19 -0.87 18.51
C GLN A 397 17.83 0.27 17.70
N LEU A 398 16.98 0.93 16.91
CA LEU A 398 17.33 2.15 16.20
C LEU A 398 16.71 3.36 16.91
N PRO A 399 17.38 4.51 16.89
CA PRO A 399 16.82 5.77 17.37
C PRO A 399 15.56 6.15 16.58
N GLU A 400 14.74 7.03 17.15
CA GLU A 400 13.51 7.50 16.51
C GLU A 400 13.79 8.23 15.17
N LYS A 401 14.89 9.00 15.13
CA LYS A 401 15.43 9.61 13.92
C LYS A 401 16.77 8.98 13.59
N TRP A 402 16.93 8.56 12.34
CA TRP A 402 18.15 7.92 11.86
C TRP A 402 18.70 8.64 10.62
N TYR A 403 20.01 8.85 10.58
CA TYR A 403 20.68 9.58 9.50
C TYR A 403 21.77 8.73 8.87
N CYS A 404 22.08 8.96 7.58
CA CYS A 404 23.16 8.23 6.90
C CYS A 404 24.49 8.32 7.67
N SER A 405 24.80 9.44 8.31
CA SER A 405 26.01 9.61 9.14
C SER A 405 26.12 8.63 10.32
N MET A 406 25.01 8.04 10.73
CA MET A 406 24.94 7.03 11.79
C MET A 406 25.16 5.61 11.27
N ASN A 407 25.35 5.43 9.96
CA ASN A 407 25.56 4.10 9.37
C ASN A 407 26.90 3.51 9.83
N PRO A 408 26.93 2.29 10.39
CA PRO A 408 28.20 1.61 10.70
C PRO A 408 29.04 1.36 9.44
N ASP A 409 28.45 1.23 8.25
CA ASP A 409 29.18 1.05 6.99
C ASP A 409 29.76 2.39 6.49
N PRO A 410 31.10 2.54 6.40
CA PRO A 410 31.75 3.75 5.89
C PRO A 410 31.33 4.16 4.47
N GLN A 411 30.97 3.20 3.60
CA GLN A 411 30.60 3.49 2.20
C GLN A 411 29.27 4.24 2.10
N PHE A 412 28.39 4.08 3.08
CA PHE A 412 27.03 4.62 3.06
C PHE A 412 26.76 5.64 4.18
N ARG A 413 27.83 6.22 4.76
CA ARG A 413 27.76 7.26 5.80
C ARG A 413 27.36 8.65 5.33
N ASN A 414 27.15 8.86 4.03
CA ASN A 414 26.84 10.17 3.47
C ASN A 414 25.54 10.15 2.66
N CYS A 415 24.70 11.16 2.86
CA CYS A 415 23.46 11.36 2.13
C CYS A 415 23.65 11.55 0.62
N LEU A 416 24.83 11.97 0.15
CA LEU A 416 25.12 12.13 -1.28
C LEU A 416 25.32 10.78 -1.99
N VAL A 417 25.70 9.74 -1.26
CA VAL A 417 25.91 8.40 -1.82
C VAL A 417 24.57 7.88 -2.34
N PRO A 418 24.50 7.36 -3.57
CA PRO A 418 23.30 6.73 -4.10
C PRO A 418 22.76 5.65 -3.16
N GLU A 419 21.46 5.40 -3.25
CA GLU A 419 20.87 4.26 -2.55
C GLU A 419 21.45 2.97 -3.10
N GLU A 420 21.73 2.00 -2.23
CA GLU A 420 22.14 0.67 -2.67
C GLU A 420 21.05 0.09 -3.55
N PRO A 421 21.39 -0.44 -4.74
CA PRO A 421 20.43 -1.26 -5.45
C PRO A 421 20.02 -2.39 -4.51
N GLU A 422 18.72 -2.63 -4.39
CA GLU A 422 18.28 -3.85 -3.73
C GLU A 422 18.93 -5.01 -4.49
N ASP A 423 19.33 -6.09 -3.79
CA ASP A 423 19.86 -7.33 -4.45
C ASP A 423 18.93 -7.85 -5.57
N ASP A 424 17.71 -7.31 -5.63
CA ASP A 424 16.72 -7.45 -6.69
C ASP A 424 17.17 -6.90 -8.07
N ASP A 425 18.12 -5.98 -8.20
CA ASP A 425 18.55 -5.49 -9.52
C ASP A 425 19.44 -6.48 -10.29
N LEU A 426 19.99 -7.48 -9.60
CA LEU A 426 20.67 -8.62 -10.19
C LEU A 426 19.63 -9.69 -10.54
N VAL A 427 19.63 -10.18 -11.79
CA VAL A 427 18.74 -11.26 -12.23
C VAL A 427 19.14 -12.55 -11.53
N HIS A 428 18.62 -12.78 -10.33
CA HIS A 428 18.72 -14.08 -9.69
C HIS A 428 17.77 -15.06 -10.40
N PRO A 429 18.25 -16.26 -10.79
CA PRO A 429 17.36 -17.31 -11.29
C PRO A 429 16.33 -17.69 -10.22
N THR A 430 15.15 -18.16 -10.65
CA THR A 430 14.15 -18.75 -9.75
C THR A 430 14.82 -19.82 -8.88
N TYR A 431 14.50 -19.83 -7.58
CA TYR A 431 15.03 -20.84 -6.65
C TYR A 431 14.76 -22.28 -7.13
N GLU A 432 15.66 -23.19 -6.80
CA GLU A 432 15.50 -24.59 -7.19
C GLU A 432 14.33 -25.25 -6.47
N LYS A 433 13.46 -25.93 -7.23
CA LYS A 433 12.32 -26.69 -6.74
C LYS A 433 12.73 -28.14 -6.55
N THR A 434 13.57 -28.41 -5.57
CA THR A 434 14.20 -29.72 -5.32
C THR A 434 13.17 -30.81 -5.05
N TYR A 435 12.03 -30.49 -4.42
CA TYR A 435 10.95 -31.46 -4.18
C TYR A 435 10.36 -32.03 -5.49
N LYS A 436 10.39 -31.28 -6.60
CA LYS A 436 9.95 -31.78 -7.92
C LYS A 436 10.92 -32.79 -8.51
N LYS A 437 12.19 -32.78 -8.11
CA LYS A 437 13.21 -33.76 -8.53
C LYS A 437 13.12 -35.06 -7.71
N ASN A 438 12.66 -34.99 -6.46
CA ASN A 438 12.58 -36.13 -5.53
C ASN A 438 11.20 -36.82 -5.48
N CYS A 439 10.19 -36.28 -6.16
CA CYS A 439 8.96 -37.01 -6.40
C CYS A 439 9.25 -38.06 -7.49
N PRO A 440 9.17 -39.38 -7.21
CA PRO A 440 9.29 -40.36 -8.28
C PRO A 440 8.15 -40.03 -9.23
N MET A 441 8.49 -39.56 -10.43
CA MET A 441 7.50 -39.33 -11.48
C MET A 441 6.63 -40.57 -11.53
N SER A 442 5.35 -40.41 -11.21
CA SER A 442 4.33 -41.41 -11.45
C SER A 442 4.32 -41.67 -12.96
N THR A 443 5.12 -42.66 -13.35
CA THR A 443 4.88 -43.65 -14.39
C THR A 443 3.86 -43.29 -15.48
N GLU A 444 4.06 -42.22 -16.23
CA GLU A 444 3.41 -42.06 -17.54
C GLU A 444 4.41 -42.19 -18.70
N SER A 445 5.61 -41.63 -18.55
CA SER A 445 6.68 -41.76 -19.55
C SER A 445 7.23 -43.19 -19.66
N THR A 446 7.23 -43.94 -18.56
CA THR A 446 7.68 -45.34 -18.54
C THR A 446 6.60 -46.29 -19.07
N ILE A 447 5.31 -45.97 -18.90
CA ILE A 447 4.21 -46.76 -19.47
C ILE A 447 4.10 -46.52 -20.97
N LEU A 448 4.31 -45.28 -21.45
CA LEU A 448 4.28 -44.97 -22.87
C LEU A 448 5.49 -45.57 -23.62
N SER A 449 6.67 -45.61 -23.00
CA SER A 449 7.85 -46.28 -23.58
C SER A 449 7.72 -47.81 -23.55
N LYS A 450 7.16 -48.39 -22.47
CA LYS A 450 6.84 -49.83 -22.41
C LYS A 450 5.74 -50.22 -23.40
N LYS A 451 4.68 -49.41 -23.58
CA LYS A 451 3.63 -49.64 -24.60
C LYS A 451 4.20 -49.54 -26.02
N LYS A 452 5.04 -48.55 -26.32
CA LYS A 452 5.71 -48.47 -27.64
C LYS A 452 6.62 -49.65 -27.90
N LYS A 453 7.33 -50.16 -26.89
CA LYS A 453 8.19 -51.34 -27.01
C LYS A 453 7.39 -52.63 -27.17
N LEU A 454 6.25 -52.77 -26.48
CA LEU A 454 5.34 -53.91 -26.60
C LEU A 454 4.65 -53.92 -27.98
N ILE A 455 4.20 -52.77 -28.49
CA ILE A 455 3.60 -52.64 -29.82
C ILE A 455 4.64 -52.93 -30.91
N LYS A 456 5.88 -52.46 -30.75
CA LYS A 456 6.96 -52.74 -31.72
C LYS A 456 7.34 -54.22 -31.74
N ASN A 457 7.38 -54.88 -30.57
CA ASN A 457 7.63 -56.32 -30.49
C ASN A 457 6.46 -57.16 -31.03
N LEU A 458 5.20 -56.72 -30.83
CA LEU A 458 4.04 -57.38 -31.41
C LEU A 458 4.01 -57.24 -32.94
N PHE A 459 4.42 -56.08 -33.47
CA PHE A 459 4.56 -55.86 -34.91
C PHE A 459 5.65 -56.76 -35.52
N LEU A 460 6.80 -56.91 -34.88
CA LEU A 460 7.88 -57.81 -35.31
C LEU A 460 7.46 -59.30 -35.25
N LEU A 461 6.63 -59.70 -34.28
CA LEU A 461 6.13 -61.07 -34.18
C LEU A 461 5.11 -61.40 -35.27
N VAL A 462 4.23 -60.44 -35.63
CA VAL A 462 3.22 -60.63 -36.69
C VAL A 462 3.85 -60.68 -38.09
N PHE A 463 4.90 -59.89 -38.34
CA PHE A 463 5.60 -59.92 -39.63
C PHE A 463 6.52 -61.15 -39.78
N SER A 464 7.06 -61.69 -38.69
CA SER A 464 7.87 -62.92 -38.76
C SER A 464 7.03 -64.20 -39.01
N VAL A 465 5.71 -64.15 -38.85
CA VAL A 465 4.79 -65.28 -39.13
C VAL A 465 4.23 -65.20 -40.57
N ALA A 466 4.29 -64.04 -41.22
CA ALA A 466 3.82 -63.86 -42.59
C ALA A 466 4.82 -64.29 -43.68
N ASP A 467 6.13 -64.35 -43.36
CA ASP A 467 7.19 -64.78 -44.30
C ASP A 467 7.49 -66.31 -44.24
N GLY A 468 6.62 -67.08 -43.58
CA GLY A 468 6.80 -68.52 -43.32
C GLY A 468 5.75 -69.44 -43.94
N VAL A 469 4.95 -68.97 -44.91
CA VAL A 469 4.03 -69.83 -45.67
C VAL A 469 4.19 -69.49 -47.16
N SER A 470 5.11 -70.21 -47.81
CA SER A 470 5.06 -70.51 -49.24
C SER A 470 4.52 -71.92 -49.43
#